data_AF-A0AA39FFV2-F1
#
_entry.id   AF-A0AA39FFV2-F1
#
_cell.length_a   1.000
_cell.length_b   1.000
_cell.length_c   1.000
_cell.angle_alpha   90.00
_cell.angle_beta   90.00
_cell.angle_gamma   90.00
#
_symmetry.space_group_name_H-M   'P 1'
#
loop_
_entity.id
_entity.type
_entity.pdbx_description
1 polymer ?
#
loop_
_entity_poly.entity_id
_entity_poly.type
_entity_poly.pdbx_seq_one_letter_code
_entity_poly.pdbx_strand_id
1 'polypeptide(L)'
;MSILLLTYAGATSFHKLQTIAEDFCGLDVNTPLGGQEPMTAVPVLTFTKLLTAVAATSTGDYTVVFIGTSNGHLKKAIDLMID
;
A
#
# COMPACT_ATOMS: atom_id res chain seq x y z
N MET A 1 -14.27 3.55 -7.62
CA MET A 1 -13.36 3.71 -6.47
C MET A 1 -12.53 2.45 -6.33
N SER A 2 -11.22 2.60 -6.20
CA SER A 2 -10.26 1.51 -6.35
C SER A 2 -9.57 1.22 -5.01
N ILE A 3 -9.27 -0.04 -4.73
CA ILE A 3 -8.41 -0.41 -3.60
C ILE A 3 -6.99 -0.50 -4.15
N LEU A 4 -6.09 0.32 -3.60
CA LEU A 4 -4.67 0.18 -3.82
C LEU A 4 -4.17 -0.94 -2.91
N LEU A 5 -3.80 -2.09 -3.49
CA LEU A 5 -2.85 -2.98 -2.85
C LEU A 5 -1.46 -2.45 -3.21
N LEU A 6 -0.73 -1.98 -2.22
CA LEU A 6 0.67 -1.59 -2.40
C LEU A 6 1.49 -2.87 -2.46
N THR A 7 1.85 -3.33 -3.66
CA THR A 7 2.92 -4.31 -3.84
C THR A 7 4.25 -3.58 -3.65
N TYR A 8 5.00 -3.98 -2.63
CA TYR A 8 6.34 -3.45 -2.38
C TYR A 8 7.32 -4.07 -3.38
N ALA A 9 7.72 -3.30 -4.40
CA ALA A 9 8.84 -3.66 -5.26
C ALA A 9 10.14 -3.16 -4.61
N GLY A 10 10.72 -3.94 -3.71
CA GLY A 10 12.06 -3.66 -3.18
C GLY A 10 13.12 -3.91 -4.25
N ALA A 11 13.94 -2.90 -4.56
CA ALA A 11 15.16 -3.11 -5.34
C ALA A 11 16.28 -2.08 -5.06
N THR A 12 17.37 -2.64 -4.49
CA THR A 12 18.80 -2.34 -4.65
C THR A 12 19.39 -1.00 -4.19
N SER A 13 20.16 -1.12 -3.09
CA SER A 13 21.13 -0.18 -2.51
C SER A 13 22.08 0.46 -3.54
N PHE A 14 22.19 1.80 -3.48
CA PHE A 14 23.26 2.57 -4.12
C PHE A 14 23.93 3.50 -3.09
N HIS A 15 25.25 3.39 -2.98
CA HIS A 15 26.05 4.06 -1.96
C HIS A 15 26.29 5.55 -2.25
N LYS A 16 26.04 6.37 -1.20
CA LYS A 16 26.79 7.56 -0.73
C LYS A 16 26.07 8.93 -0.75
N LEU A 17 25.05 9.06 0.09
CA LEU A 17 25.01 10.04 1.21
C LEU A 17 24.99 9.19 2.48
N GLN A 18 26.17 8.79 2.98
CA GLN A 18 26.43 7.64 3.90
C GLN A 18 25.16 6.96 4.45
N THR A 19 24.51 6.21 3.54
CA THR A 19 23.25 5.45 3.65
C THR A 19 22.05 6.14 4.31
N ILE A 20 21.48 7.20 3.71
CA ILE A 20 20.02 7.40 3.82
C ILE A 20 19.37 6.23 3.08
N ALA A 21 18.83 5.29 3.86
CA ALA A 21 18.07 4.15 3.36
C ALA A 21 16.65 4.19 3.96
N GLU A 22 15.88 3.12 3.75
CA GLU A 22 14.49 3.02 4.22
C GLU A 22 14.36 3.13 5.76
N ASP A 23 15.46 2.97 6.48
CA ASP A 23 15.58 3.08 7.93
C ASP A 23 16.00 4.50 8.39
N PHE A 24 16.00 5.50 7.51
CA PHE A 24 16.36 6.86 7.86
C PHE A 24 15.32 7.52 8.79
N CYS A 25 15.78 7.97 9.97
CA CYS A 25 14.94 8.54 11.03
C CYS A 25 14.95 10.08 11.12
N GLY A 26 15.51 10.79 10.14
CA GLY A 26 15.53 12.25 10.10
C GLY A 26 16.84 12.89 10.58
N LEU A 27 16.98 14.19 10.28
CA LEU A 27 18.05 15.09 10.72
C LEU A 27 17.45 16.46 11.06
N ASP A 28 18.14 17.27 11.87
CA ASP A 28 17.69 18.63 12.26
C ASP A 28 17.59 19.61 11.08
N VAL A 29 18.25 19.27 9.96
CA VAL A 29 18.21 20.06 8.73
C VAL A 29 17.11 19.54 7.79
N ASN A 30 16.48 20.47 7.07
CA ASN A 30 15.45 20.22 6.06
C ASN A 30 14.17 19.53 6.57
N THR A 31 13.97 19.44 7.89
CA THR A 31 12.72 18.93 8.45
C THR A 31 11.71 20.08 8.60
N PRO A 32 10.47 19.98 8.05
CA PRO A 32 9.90 18.84 7.33
C PRO A 32 10.17 18.86 5.81
N LEU A 33 10.43 17.68 5.23
CA LEU A 33 10.56 17.50 3.77
C LEU A 33 9.20 17.17 3.14
N GLY A 34 8.90 17.76 1.98
CA GLY A 34 7.76 17.39 1.13
C GLY A 34 8.25 16.76 -0.16
N GLY A 35 8.05 15.45 -0.34
CA GLY A 35 8.35 14.75 -1.60
C GLY A 35 7.45 15.27 -2.74
N GLN A 36 8.03 15.47 -3.92
CA GLN A 36 7.28 15.95 -5.09
C GLN A 36 6.73 14.81 -5.95
N GLU A 37 7.48 13.71 -6.05
CA GLU A 37 7.07 12.56 -6.84
C GLU A 37 6.18 11.63 -6.02
N PRO A 38 4.94 11.35 -6.45
CA PRO A 38 4.04 10.47 -5.74
C PRO A 38 4.43 8.99 -5.93
N MET A 39 4.08 8.16 -4.95
CA MET A 39 4.08 6.71 -5.12
C MET A 39 2.92 6.30 -6.04
N THR A 40 3.21 5.51 -7.06
CA THR A 40 2.22 4.98 -8.01
C THR A 40 1.94 3.50 -7.77
N ALA A 41 0.70 3.06 -7.96
CA ALA A 41 0.32 1.65 -7.90
C ALA A 41 -0.81 1.33 -8.89
N VAL A 42 -0.86 0.08 -9.37
CA VAL A 42 -1.92 -0.42 -10.25
C VAL A 42 -3.01 -1.09 -9.40
N PRO A 43 -4.29 -0.74 -9.56
CA PRO A 43 -5.35 -1.35 -8.76
C PRO A 43 -5.61 -2.79 -9.18
N VAL A 44 -5.62 -3.71 -8.22
CA VAL A 44 -6.01 -5.13 -8.45
C VAL A 44 -7.53 -5.26 -8.66
N LEU A 45 -8.31 -4.41 -7.97
CA LEU A 45 -9.77 -4.41 -8.05
C LEU A 45 -10.34 -2.99 -8.13
N THR A 46 -11.34 -2.81 -8.99
CA THR A 46 -12.09 -1.56 -9.14
C THR A 46 -13.58 -1.80 -8.92
N PHE A 47 -14.25 -0.87 -8.24
CA PHE A 47 -15.68 -0.94 -7.95
C PHE A 47 -16.42 0.30 -8.44
N THR A 48 -17.66 0.10 -8.90
CA THR A 48 -18.57 1.18 -9.29
C THR A 48 -19.23 1.88 -8.08
N LYS A 49 -19.26 1.23 -6.92
CA LYS A 49 -19.76 1.79 -5.66
C LYS A 49 -18.64 2.44 -4.87
N LEU A 50 -19.01 3.42 -4.04
CA LEU A 50 -18.11 4.04 -3.08
C LEU A 50 -17.73 3.00 -2.01
N LEU A 51 -16.42 2.78 -1.84
CA LEU A 51 -15.85 1.94 -0.79
C LEU A 51 -15.61 2.78 0.47
N THR A 52 -15.97 2.27 1.64
CA THR A 52 -15.96 3.05 2.90
C THR A 52 -15.06 2.46 3.98
N ALA A 53 -14.67 1.19 3.85
CA ALA A 53 -13.79 0.52 4.79
C ALA A 53 -13.03 -0.61 4.08
N VAL A 54 -11.84 -0.94 4.60
CA VAL A 54 -11.04 -2.09 4.18
C VAL A 54 -10.40 -2.75 5.39
N ALA A 55 -10.36 -4.08 5.41
CA ALA A 55 -9.58 -4.87 6.35
C ALA A 55 -8.99 -6.07 5.61
N ALA A 56 -7.74 -6.43 5.88
CA ALA A 56 -7.08 -7.58 5.27
C ALA A 56 -6.59 -8.54 6.35
N THR A 57 -6.65 -9.84 6.06
CA THR A 57 -6.07 -10.88 6.91
C THR A 57 -5.50 -11.99 6.06
N SER A 58 -4.37 -12.54 6.46
CA SER A 58 -3.80 -13.73 5.84
C SER A 58 -4.49 -14.98 6.40
N THR A 59 -4.89 -15.89 5.53
CA THR A 59 -5.50 -17.17 5.91
C THR A 59 -4.90 -18.26 5.04
N GLY A 60 -3.96 -19.03 5.62
CA GLY A 60 -3.09 -19.91 4.85
C GLY A 60 -2.24 -19.09 3.88
N ASP A 61 -2.18 -19.55 2.63
CA ASP A 61 -1.37 -18.93 1.56
C ASP A 61 -2.10 -17.79 0.83
N TYR A 62 -3.24 -17.34 1.36
CA TYR A 62 -4.07 -16.31 0.74
C TYR A 62 -4.22 -15.09 1.63
N THR A 63 -4.30 -13.92 1.01
CA THR A 63 -4.77 -12.70 1.66
C THR A 63 -6.25 -12.52 1.38
N VAL A 64 -7.06 -12.45 2.43
CA VAL A 64 -8.47 -12.14 2.35
C VAL A 64 -8.70 -10.67 2.65
N VAL A 65 -9.29 -9.95 1.70
CA VAL A 65 -9.63 -8.53 1.84
C VAL A 65 -11.15 -8.37 2.01
N PHE A 66 -11.56 -7.82 3.13
CA PHE A 66 -12.93 -7.40 3.43
C PHE A 66 -13.12 -5.93 3.09
N ILE A 67 -14.16 -5.64 2.32
CA ILE A 67 -14.39 -4.32 1.71
C ILE A 67 -15.80 -3.85 2.07
N GLY A 68 -15.88 -2.76 2.83
CA GLY A 68 -17.12 -2.07 3.13
C GLY A 68 -17.53 -1.14 1.98
N THR A 69 -18.82 -1.08 1.70
CA THR A 69 -19.40 -0.21 0.66
C THR A 69 -20.39 0.78 1.26
N SER A 70 -20.60 1.91 0.60
CA SER A 70 -21.51 2.97 1.06
C SER A 70 -22.98 2.55 1.15
N ASN A 71 -23.37 1.48 0.47
CA ASN A 71 -24.71 0.90 0.55
C ASN A 71 -24.82 -0.22 1.60
N GLY A 72 -23.84 -0.34 2.51
CA GLY A 72 -23.88 -1.27 3.64
C GLY A 72 -23.55 -2.72 3.29
N HIS A 73 -23.01 -3.01 2.11
CA HIS A 73 -22.59 -4.37 1.76
C HIS A 73 -21.12 -4.60 2.14
N LEU A 74 -20.83 -5.80 2.64
CA LEU A 74 -19.49 -6.31 2.88
C LEU A 74 -19.09 -7.27 1.74
N LYS A 75 -18.01 -6.98 1.04
CA LYS A 75 -17.45 -7.84 -0.01
C LYS A 75 -16.18 -8.53 0.48
N LYS A 76 -15.94 -9.76 0.01
CA LYS A 76 -14.72 -10.53 0.26
C LYS A 76 -13.98 -10.72 -1.06
N ALA A 77 -12.72 -10.32 -1.12
CA ALA A 77 -11.80 -10.63 -2.20
C ALA A 77 -10.68 -11.53 -1.68
N ILE A 78 -10.17 -12.40 -2.54
CA ILE A 78 -9.05 -13.29 -2.24
C ILE A 78 -7.94 -12.88 -3.19
N ASP A 79 -6.80 -12.51 -2.63
CA ASP A 79 -5.57 -12.26 -3.38
C ASP A 79 -4.55 -13.33 -3.00
N LEU A 80 -3.81 -13.82 -3.99
CA LEU A 80 -2.68 -14.71 -3.74
C LEU A 80 -1.53 -13.83 -3.29
N MET A 81 -0.99 -14.09 -2.11
CA MET A 81 0.17 -13.32 -1.65
C MET A 81 1.33 -13.61 -2.61
N ILE A 82 1.74 -12.60 -3.38
CA ILE A 82 3.03 -12.60 -4.07
C ILE A 82 4.00 -12.08 -3.02
N ASP A 83 4.49 -12.98 -2.16
CA ASP A 83 5.61 -12.69 -1.27
C ASP A 83 6.83 -12.21 -2.07
#